data_AF-A0A0F6AAA2-F1
#
_entry.id   AF-A0A0F6AAA2-F1
#
_cell.length_a   1.000
_cell.length_b   1.000
_cell.length_c   1.000
_cell.angle_alpha   90.00
_cell.angle_beta   90.00
_cell.angle_gamma   90.00
#
_symmetry.space_group_name_H-M   'P 1'
#
loop_
_entity.id
_entity.type
_entity.pdbx_description
1 polymer ?
#
loop_
_entity_poly.entity_id
_entity_poly.type
_entity_poly.pdbx_seq_one_letter_code
_entity_poly.pdbx_strand_id
1 'polypeptide(L)'
;MIVNANKNLSYPTYSAPSTPIKTTATSTKTHSTQVQLSDHAHAADAKWQSIANQYDVHNISDAESSHMSRELFDAGFINTTQMMILMAPTSMNESPLKKHDMLNDMKHTFKLSNALGGHSHTSKNAYISALNILEHLNTSRT
;
A
#
# COMPACT_ATOMS: atom_id res chain seq x y z
N MET A 1 39.03 28.01 17.70
CA MET A 1 38.59 26.60 17.75
C MET A 1 37.65 26.38 16.57
N ILE A 2 38.04 25.52 15.63
CA ILE A 2 37.23 25.16 14.46
C ILE A 2 36.51 23.87 14.82
N VAL A 3 35.19 23.88 14.88
CA VAL A 3 34.37 22.68 15.06
C VAL A 3 33.86 22.23 13.70
N ASN A 4 34.46 21.14 13.22
CA ASN A 4 34.08 20.36 12.06
C ASN A 4 33.13 19.23 12.52
N ALA A 5 31.94 19.09 11.91
CA ALA A 5 31.10 17.92 12.13
C ALA A 5 30.14 17.69 10.95
N ASN A 6 30.69 17.14 9.87
CA ASN A 6 29.95 16.62 8.74
C ASN A 6 29.46 15.23 9.14
N LYS A 7 28.20 15.08 9.57
CA LYS A 7 27.61 13.75 9.80
C LYS A 7 26.75 13.37 8.60
N ASN A 8 27.40 12.73 7.62
CA ASN A 8 26.73 11.95 6.59
C ASN A 8 26.04 10.75 7.27
N LEU A 9 24.70 10.75 7.28
CA LEU A 9 23.91 9.60 7.67
C LEU A 9 24.03 8.52 6.58
N SER A 10 24.81 7.49 6.88
CA SER A 10 25.00 6.31 6.06
C SER A 10 23.94 5.28 6.44
N TYR A 11 23.07 4.93 5.48
CA TYR A 11 22.10 3.85 5.63
C TYR A 11 22.77 2.53 5.21
N PRO A 12 22.64 1.43 5.96
CA PRO A 12 23.21 0.15 5.55
C PRO A 12 22.46 -0.42 4.34
N THR A 13 23.12 -0.45 3.19
CA THR A 13 22.70 -1.25 2.03
C THR A 13 22.96 -2.72 2.34
N TYR A 14 21.89 -3.52 2.43
CA TYR A 14 21.99 -4.97 2.56
C TYR A 14 22.48 -5.57 1.23
N SER A 15 23.75 -5.95 1.18
CA SER A 15 24.33 -6.69 0.06
C SER A 15 24.01 -8.17 0.20
N ALA A 16 23.22 -8.73 -0.72
CA ALA A 16 23.04 -10.17 -0.84
C ALA A 16 24.32 -10.80 -1.45
N PRO A 17 24.80 -11.96 -0.95
CA PRO A 17 25.97 -12.63 -1.51
C PRO A 17 25.68 -13.25 -2.88
N SER A 18 26.48 -12.89 -3.88
CA SER A 18 26.45 -13.45 -5.23
C SER A 18 27.26 -14.75 -5.30
N THR A 19 26.57 -15.89 -5.47
CA THR A 19 27.20 -17.15 -5.87
C THR A 19 27.35 -17.23 -7.40
N PRO A 20 28.47 -17.77 -7.92
CA PRO A 20 28.76 -17.79 -9.35
C PRO A 20 27.87 -18.81 -10.09
N ILE A 21 27.21 -18.36 -11.15
CA ILE A 21 26.37 -19.17 -12.04
C ILE A 21 27.30 -19.98 -12.96
N LYS A 22 27.27 -21.31 -12.81
CA LYS A 22 27.90 -22.25 -13.74
C LYS A 22 26.85 -22.71 -14.74
N THR A 23 27.02 -22.31 -16.00
CA THR A 23 26.18 -22.71 -17.14
C THR A 23 26.21 -24.22 -17.33
N THR A 24 25.05 -24.87 -17.25
CA THR A 24 24.80 -26.15 -17.93
C THR A 24 23.36 -26.14 -18.44
N ALA A 25 23.22 -26.20 -19.76
CA ALA A 25 21.94 -26.41 -20.43
C ALA A 25 21.40 -27.82 -20.09
N THR A 26 20.08 -27.97 -19.98
CA THR A 26 19.25 -29.04 -20.60
C THR A 26 17.80 -28.97 -20.07
N SER A 27 16.86 -28.74 -21.01
CA SER A 27 15.46 -29.18 -21.11
C SER A 27 14.47 -29.15 -19.91
N THR A 28 13.24 -28.72 -20.24
CA THR A 28 11.92 -29.01 -19.60
C THR A 28 11.58 -28.41 -18.23
N LYS A 29 11.06 -27.16 -18.17
CA LYS A 29 10.20 -26.65 -17.07
C LYS A 29 9.22 -25.56 -17.50
N THR A 30 8.43 -25.75 -18.57
CA THR A 30 7.36 -24.78 -18.91
C THR A 30 6.07 -25.06 -18.13
N HIS A 31 5.85 -26.31 -17.68
CA HIS A 31 4.65 -26.67 -16.91
C HIS A 31 4.71 -26.28 -15.42
N SER A 32 5.90 -26.30 -14.80
CA SER A 32 6.02 -26.01 -13.36
C SER A 32 5.93 -24.53 -13.01
N THR A 33 6.32 -23.64 -13.94
CA THR A 33 6.24 -22.18 -13.76
C THR A 33 4.83 -21.66 -14.01
N GLN A 34 4.07 -22.28 -14.92
CA GLN A 34 2.67 -21.90 -15.18
C GLN A 34 1.75 -22.25 -14.00
N VAL A 35 1.88 -23.44 -13.41
CA VAL A 35 1.06 -23.85 -12.25
C VAL A 35 1.38 -22.99 -11.02
N GLN A 36 2.67 -22.72 -10.74
CA GLN A 36 3.07 -21.86 -9.61
C GLN A 36 2.60 -20.41 -9.75
N LEU A 37 2.57 -19.87 -10.98
CA LEU A 37 2.03 -18.54 -11.24
C LEU A 37 0.50 -18.49 -10.99
N SER A 38 -0.22 -19.51 -11.43
CA SER A 38 -1.66 -19.63 -11.19
C SER A 38 -1.99 -19.76 -9.70
N ASP A 39 -1.21 -20.53 -8.93
CA ASP A 39 -1.43 -20.69 -7.49
C ASP A 39 -1.18 -19.39 -6.71
N HIS A 40 -0.14 -18.63 -7.08
CA HIS A 40 0.13 -17.31 -6.48
C HIS A 40 -0.92 -16.26 -6.86
N ALA A 41 -1.39 -16.25 -8.12
CA ALA A 41 -2.47 -15.36 -8.54
C ALA A 41 -3.75 -15.66 -7.77
N HIS A 42 -4.16 -16.93 -7.66
CA HIS A 42 -5.33 -17.32 -6.88
C HIS A 42 -5.20 -16.98 -5.39
N ALA A 43 -4.02 -17.18 -4.80
CA ALA A 43 -3.79 -16.82 -3.40
C ALA A 43 -3.87 -15.30 -3.17
N ALA A 44 -3.34 -14.50 -4.10
CA ALA A 44 -3.45 -13.04 -4.07
C ALA A 44 -4.90 -12.59 -4.22
N ASP A 45 -5.66 -13.13 -5.18
CA ASP A 45 -7.07 -12.80 -5.36
C ASP A 45 -7.91 -13.17 -4.13
N ALA A 46 -7.67 -14.35 -3.54
CA ALA A 46 -8.34 -14.77 -2.32
C ALA A 46 -8.03 -13.85 -1.14
N LYS A 47 -6.78 -13.38 -1.01
CA LYS A 47 -6.37 -12.42 0.01
C LYS A 47 -7.02 -11.06 -0.21
N TRP A 48 -7.02 -10.56 -1.44
CA TRP A 48 -7.69 -9.31 -1.80
C TRP A 48 -9.18 -9.37 -1.45
N GLN A 49 -9.86 -10.43 -1.86
CA GLN A 49 -11.28 -10.64 -1.59
C GLN A 49 -11.58 -10.72 -0.09
N SER A 50 -10.71 -11.41 0.68
CA SER A 50 -10.83 -11.47 2.14
C SER A 50 -10.77 -10.08 2.77
N ILE A 51 -9.82 -9.24 2.35
CA ILE A 51 -9.67 -7.87 2.85
C ILE A 51 -10.88 -7.01 2.44
N ALA A 52 -11.32 -7.10 1.18
CA ALA A 52 -12.48 -6.37 0.67
C ALA A 52 -13.78 -6.70 1.44
N ASN A 53 -13.96 -7.96 1.82
CA ASN A 53 -15.12 -8.39 2.59
C ASN A 53 -15.04 -7.94 4.06
N GLN A 54 -13.84 -7.94 4.65
CA GLN A 54 -13.62 -7.59 6.05
C GLN A 54 -13.80 -6.09 6.32
N TYR A 55 -13.42 -5.23 5.39
CA TYR A 55 -13.37 -3.78 5.62
C TYR A 55 -14.38 -3.01 4.76
N ASP A 56 -15.29 -2.28 5.42
CA ASP A 56 -16.25 -1.41 4.72
C ASP A 56 -15.72 0.01 4.60
N VAL A 57 -15.17 0.38 3.45
CA VAL A 57 -14.58 1.72 3.23
C VAL A 57 -15.60 2.87 3.36
N HIS A 58 -16.91 2.58 3.33
CA HIS A 58 -17.97 3.56 3.60
C HIS A 58 -18.42 3.58 5.07
N ASN A 59 -17.96 2.62 5.88
CA ASN A 59 -18.33 2.45 7.28
C ASN A 59 -17.15 1.86 8.09
N ILE A 60 -16.05 2.60 8.14
CA ILE A 60 -14.79 2.19 8.76
C ILE A 60 -14.36 3.19 9.84
N SER A 61 -13.74 2.70 10.90
CA SER A 61 -13.06 3.52 11.91
C SER A 61 -11.58 3.70 11.58
N ASP A 62 -10.91 4.69 12.17
CA ASP A 62 -9.46 4.91 11.97
C ASP A 62 -8.62 3.69 12.38
N ALA A 63 -9.05 2.99 13.44
CA ALA A 63 -8.42 1.74 13.86
C ALA A 63 -8.57 0.66 12.79
N GLU A 64 -9.79 0.42 12.28
CA GLU A 64 -10.04 -0.53 11.20
C GLU A 64 -9.28 -0.15 9.92
N SER A 65 -9.20 1.14 9.55
CA SER A 65 -8.43 1.63 8.41
C SER A 65 -6.93 1.38 8.56
N SER A 66 -6.40 1.58 9.78
CA SER A 66 -5.00 1.28 10.09
C SER A 66 -4.71 -0.22 9.96
N HIS A 67 -5.63 -1.08 10.38
CA HIS A 67 -5.51 -2.54 10.19
C HIS A 67 -5.62 -2.93 8.72
N MET A 68 -6.60 -2.39 7.99
CA MET A 68 -6.77 -2.60 6.55
C MET A 68 -5.51 -2.22 5.76
N SER A 69 -4.98 -1.02 5.99
CA SER A 69 -3.75 -0.57 5.32
C SER A 69 -2.54 -1.43 5.65
N ARG A 70 -2.44 -1.94 6.88
CA ARG A 70 -1.41 -2.91 7.27
C ARG A 70 -1.56 -4.23 6.51
N GLU A 71 -2.75 -4.80 6.46
CA GLU A 71 -3.01 -6.07 5.76
C GLU A 71 -2.75 -5.95 4.25
N LEU A 72 -3.17 -4.85 3.64
CA LEU A 72 -2.87 -4.54 2.25
C LEU A 72 -1.35 -4.43 1.98
N PHE A 73 -0.61 -3.85 2.92
CA PHE A 73 0.85 -3.71 2.81
C PHE A 73 1.54 -5.06 2.99
N ASP A 74 1.15 -5.84 4.00
CA ASP A 74 1.71 -7.16 4.29
C ASP A 74 1.41 -8.16 3.15
N ALA A 75 0.28 -8.00 2.46
CA ALA A 75 -0.06 -8.75 1.26
C ALA A 75 0.63 -8.24 -0.02
N GLY A 76 1.36 -7.13 0.05
CA GLY A 76 2.08 -6.54 -1.09
C GLY A 76 1.19 -5.79 -2.09
N PHE A 77 -0.07 -5.52 -1.76
CA PHE A 77 -0.99 -4.78 -2.63
C PHE A 77 -0.74 -3.28 -2.63
N ILE A 78 -0.17 -2.76 -1.53
CA ILE A 78 0.15 -1.34 -1.39
C ILE A 78 1.59 -1.14 -0.95
N ASN A 79 2.15 0.02 -1.30
CA ASN A 79 3.47 0.46 -0.84
C ASN A 79 3.37 1.31 0.43
N THR A 80 4.52 1.63 1.02
CA THR A 80 4.62 2.43 2.26
C THR A 80 3.94 3.79 2.14
N THR A 81 4.04 4.47 0.99
CA THR A 81 3.40 5.78 0.80
C THR A 81 1.88 5.67 0.85
N GLN A 82 1.31 4.67 0.17
CA GLN A 82 -0.13 4.41 0.20
C GLN A 82 -0.57 4.01 1.62
N MET A 83 0.19 3.16 2.31
CA MET A 83 -0.08 2.80 3.70
C MET A 83 -0.13 4.04 4.59
N MET A 84 0.84 4.96 4.47
CA MET A 84 0.86 6.20 5.24
C MET A 84 -0.34 7.10 4.95
N ILE A 85 -0.80 7.17 3.70
CA ILE A 85 -2.00 7.94 3.32
C ILE A 85 -3.26 7.32 3.91
N LEU A 86 -3.40 5.99 3.85
CA LEU A 86 -4.57 5.28 4.35
C LEU A 86 -4.65 5.27 5.88
N MET A 87 -3.50 5.30 6.56
CA MET A 87 -3.40 5.35 8.04
C MET A 87 -3.52 6.78 8.59
N ALA A 88 -3.47 7.80 7.74
CA ALA A 88 -3.55 9.18 8.20
C ALA A 88 -4.94 9.47 8.79
N PRO A 89 -5.03 9.96 10.04
CA PRO A 89 -6.31 10.33 10.61
C PRO A 89 -6.92 11.50 9.83
N THR A 90 -8.23 11.45 9.64
CA THR A 90 -9.02 12.51 8.98
C THR A 90 -9.03 13.81 9.79
N SER A 91 -8.89 13.73 11.12
CA SER A 91 -8.85 14.88 12.03
C SER A 91 -8.07 14.60 13.31
N MET A 92 -7.48 15.65 13.90
CA MET A 92 -6.78 15.55 15.20
C MET A 92 -7.70 15.24 16.38
N ASN A 93 -9.01 15.49 16.23
CA ASN A 93 -10.03 15.30 17.28
C ASN A 93 -11.02 14.17 16.94
N GLU A 94 -10.78 13.40 15.88
CA GLU A 94 -11.63 12.25 15.56
C GLU A 94 -11.50 11.19 16.67
N SER A 95 -12.62 10.54 17.02
CA SER A 95 -12.54 9.37 17.88
C SER A 95 -12.06 8.19 17.04
N PRO A 96 -10.99 7.46 17.45
CA PRO A 96 -10.42 6.36 16.66
C PRO A 96 -11.38 5.20 16.38
N LEU A 97 -12.50 5.13 17.12
CA LEU A 97 -13.52 4.10 17.03
C LEU A 97 -14.78 4.56 16.30
N LYS A 98 -14.87 5.85 15.96
CA LYS A 98 -16.02 6.37 15.24
C LYS A 98 -15.92 5.96 13.77
N LYS A 99 -16.95 5.29 13.29
CA LYS A 99 -17.07 4.91 11.89
C LYS A 99 -17.43 6.11 11.03
N HIS A 100 -16.82 6.19 9.87
CA HIS A 100 -17.01 7.24 8.89
C HIS A 100 -16.87 6.67 7.48
N ASP A 101 -17.19 7.50 6.49
CA ASP A 101 -17.09 7.16 5.07
C ASP A 101 -15.72 7.58 4.55
N MET A 102 -14.71 6.76 4.82
CA MET A 102 -13.33 7.02 4.45
C MET A 102 -13.16 7.29 2.95
N LEU A 103 -13.85 6.54 2.09
CA LEU A 103 -13.74 6.71 0.65
C LEU A 103 -14.24 8.09 0.21
N ASN A 104 -15.42 8.51 0.67
CA ASN A 104 -15.94 9.83 0.32
C ASN A 104 -15.16 10.95 1.00
N ASP A 105 -14.76 10.79 2.26
CA ASP A 105 -13.97 11.78 3.00
C ASP A 105 -12.61 12.05 2.33
N MET A 106 -11.95 10.99 1.84
CA MET A 106 -10.70 11.12 1.11
C MET A 106 -10.89 11.77 -0.26
N LYS A 107 -11.98 11.45 -0.98
CA LYS A 107 -12.34 12.12 -2.24
C LYS A 107 -12.59 13.60 -2.04
N HIS A 108 -13.32 13.97 -0.99
CA HIS A 108 -13.61 15.35 -0.63
C HIS A 108 -12.33 16.11 -0.28
N THR A 109 -11.51 15.54 0.59
CA THR A 109 -10.22 16.12 1.00
C THR A 109 -9.31 16.33 -0.21
N PHE A 110 -9.18 15.32 -1.06
CA PHE A 110 -8.36 15.40 -2.27
C PHE A 110 -8.85 16.47 -3.25
N LYS A 111 -10.17 16.56 -3.48
CA LYS A 111 -10.76 17.57 -4.36
C LYS A 111 -10.49 18.98 -3.85
N LEU A 112 -10.65 19.20 -2.54
CA LEU A 112 -10.38 20.49 -1.90
C LEU A 112 -8.90 20.85 -1.97
N SER A 113 -8.00 19.96 -1.55
CA SER A 113 -6.56 20.24 -1.54
C SER A 113 -5.98 20.42 -2.94
N ASN A 114 -6.46 19.66 -3.93
CA ASN A 114 -6.06 19.83 -5.33
C ASN A 114 -6.54 21.16 -5.91
N ALA A 115 -7.72 21.67 -5.52
CA ALA A 115 -8.21 22.98 -5.94
C ALA A 115 -7.41 24.13 -5.32
N LEU A 116 -6.89 23.95 -4.10
CA LEU A 116 -6.08 24.93 -3.39
C LEU A 116 -4.59 24.89 -3.76
N GLY A 117 -4.18 24.01 -4.69
CA GLY A 117 -2.78 23.86 -5.08
C GLY A 117 -1.91 23.18 -4.02
N GLY A 118 -2.51 22.47 -3.06
CA GLY A 118 -1.80 21.87 -1.91
C GLY A 118 -0.96 20.64 -2.24
N HIS A 119 -0.97 20.14 -3.48
CA HIS A 119 -0.27 18.91 -3.87
C HIS A 119 0.81 19.16 -4.93
N SER A 120 1.99 18.61 -4.69
CA SER A 120 2.97 18.36 -5.75
C SER A 120 2.46 17.26 -6.67
N HIS A 121 3.02 17.14 -7.88
CA HIS A 121 2.62 16.08 -8.82
C HIS A 121 2.76 14.68 -8.19
N THR A 122 3.82 14.46 -7.42
CA THR A 122 4.08 13.20 -6.72
C THR A 122 3.05 12.91 -5.64
N SER A 123 2.72 13.89 -4.78
CA SER A 123 1.74 13.67 -3.71
C SER A 123 0.34 13.46 -4.27
N LYS A 124 0.00 14.16 -5.36
CA LYS A 124 -1.26 13.96 -6.09
C LYS A 124 -1.40 12.52 -6.58
N ASN A 125 -0.37 11.98 -7.23
CA ASN A 125 -0.41 10.61 -7.77
C ASN A 125 -0.50 9.56 -6.65
N ALA A 126 0.18 9.78 -5.53
CA ALA A 126 0.07 8.89 -4.36
C ALA A 126 -1.35 8.87 -3.78
N TYR A 127 -2.00 10.04 -3.66
CA TYR A 127 -3.39 10.14 -3.21
C TYR A 127 -4.37 9.48 -4.17
N ILE A 128 -4.26 9.73 -5.48
CA ILE A 128 -5.10 9.08 -6.49
C ILE A 128 -4.93 7.56 -6.41
N SER A 129 -3.70 7.08 -6.23
CA SER A 129 -3.45 5.66 -6.11
C SER A 129 -4.11 5.06 -4.87
N ALA A 130 -4.06 5.74 -3.72
CA ALA A 130 -4.75 5.30 -2.50
C ALA A 130 -6.27 5.28 -2.69
N LEU A 131 -6.84 6.29 -3.35
CA LEU A 131 -8.26 6.32 -3.71
C LEU A 131 -8.65 5.14 -4.62
N ASN A 132 -7.85 4.83 -5.64
CA ASN A 132 -8.11 3.69 -6.52
C ASN A 132 -8.10 2.35 -5.76
N ILE A 133 -7.24 2.20 -4.75
CA ILE A 133 -7.21 1.01 -3.89
C ILE A 133 -8.52 0.88 -3.11
N LEU A 134 -9.00 1.96 -2.50
CA LEU A 134 -10.26 1.99 -1.75
C LEU A 134 -11.47 1.74 -2.66
N GLU A 135 -11.48 2.32 -3.86
CA GLU A 135 -12.52 2.05 -4.86
C GLU A 135 -12.52 0.58 -5.28
N HIS A 136 -11.33 0.02 -5.53
CA HIS A 136 -11.23 -1.38 -5.93
C HIS A 136 -11.67 -2.33 -4.80
N LEU A 137 -11.36 -2.02 -3.54
CA LEU A 137 -11.87 -2.77 -2.39
C LEU A 137 -13.40 -2.71 -2.34
N ASN A 138 -13.98 -1.54 -2.52
CA ASN A 138 -15.43 -1.36 -2.53
C ASN A 138 -16.10 -2.16 -3.66
N THR A 139 -15.55 -2.13 -4.87
CA THR A 139 -16.11 -2.88 -6.02
C THR A 139 -15.89 -4.39 -5.92
N SER A 140 -14.88 -4.82 -5.14
CA SER A 140 -14.55 -6.23 -4.96
C SER A 140 -15.39 -6.89 -3.88
N ARG A 141 -16.06 -6.12 -3.00
CA ARG A 141 -16.93 -6.70 -1.97
C ARG A 141 -18.12 -7.43 -2.61
N THR A 142 -18.43 -8.61 -2.08
CA THR A 142 -19.55 -9.48 -2.50
C THR A 142 -20.51 -9.75 -1.37
#